data_AF-A0A2V1CT45-F1
#
_entry.id   AF-A0A2V1CT45-F1
#
_cell.length_a   1.000
_cell.length_b   1.000
_cell.length_c   1.000
_cell.angle_alpha   90.00
_cell.angle_beta   90.00
_cell.angle_gamma   90.00
#
_symmetry.space_group_name_H-M   'P 1'
#
loop_
_entity.id
_entity.type
_entity.pdbx_description
1 polymer ?
#
loop_
_entity_poly.entity_id
_entity_poly.type
_entity_poly.pdbx_seq_one_letter_code
_entity_poly.pdbx_strand_id
1 'polypeptide(L)'
;ANAQLDPSSVDLSQRKEWCLSQVSACDTLCSSVTDSNDCDSETLDYNCKCTNYATPVLTSYRGTMPTLICLQLFANCKKDADTSLLKIGKCSTDYYVHCGTKYPVDFEPPTTASSSTPTSTSEVSTSTIIIESTISESTTSDKSTSSSN
;
A
#
# COMPACT_ATOMS: atom_id res chain seq x y z
N ALA A 1 21.90 -12.99 -10.28
CA ALA A 1 20.88 -13.22 -11.32
C ALA A 1 19.52 -12.97 -10.70
N ASN A 2 18.70 -12.06 -11.25
CA ASN A 2 17.29 -11.98 -10.88
C ASN A 2 16.58 -13.17 -11.55
N ALA A 3 16.76 -14.37 -10.99
CA ALA A 3 16.00 -15.54 -11.43
C ALA A 3 14.54 -15.29 -11.08
N GLN A 4 13.67 -15.25 -12.09
CA GLN A 4 12.24 -15.11 -11.91
C GLN A 4 11.67 -16.50 -11.58
N LEU A 5 10.95 -16.62 -10.46
CA LEU A 5 10.27 -17.86 -10.08
C LEU A 5 9.02 -18.01 -10.94
N ASP A 6 8.82 -19.19 -11.54
CA ASP A 6 7.54 -19.56 -12.15
C ASP A 6 6.52 -19.87 -11.03
N PRO A 7 5.42 -19.11 -10.90
CA PRO A 7 4.38 -19.38 -9.91
C PRO A 7 3.86 -20.82 -9.94
N SER A 8 3.75 -21.43 -11.11
CA SER A 8 3.20 -22.78 -11.26
C SER A 8 4.14 -23.87 -10.71
N SER A 9 5.42 -23.53 -10.47
CA SER A 9 6.38 -24.42 -9.82
C SER A 9 6.16 -24.57 -8.30
N VAL A 10 5.25 -23.78 -7.72
CA VAL A 10 4.90 -23.79 -6.29
C VAL A 10 3.43 -24.20 -6.13
N ASP A 11 3.16 -25.10 -5.19
CA ASP A 11 1.81 -25.56 -4.89
C ASP A 11 0.88 -24.38 -4.56
N LEU A 12 -0.34 -24.40 -5.10
CA LEU A 12 -1.31 -23.31 -4.92
C LEU A 12 -1.58 -23.00 -3.43
N SER A 13 -1.62 -24.03 -2.58
CA SER A 13 -1.79 -23.85 -1.13
C SER A 13 -0.65 -23.04 -0.50
N GLN A 14 0.59 -23.31 -0.91
CA GLN A 14 1.77 -22.57 -0.44
C GLN A 14 1.75 -21.13 -0.96
N ARG A 15 1.35 -20.91 -2.22
CA ARG A 15 1.17 -19.57 -2.79
C ARG A 15 0.12 -18.75 -2.04
N LYS A 16 -1.00 -19.38 -1.66
CA LYS A 16 -2.03 -18.75 -0.82
C LYS A 16 -1.51 -18.37 0.56
N GLU A 17 -0.73 -19.25 1.19
CA GLU A 17 -0.09 -18.96 2.48
C GLU A 17 0.90 -17.78 2.35
N TRP A 18 1.65 -17.71 1.26
CA TRP A 18 2.53 -16.58 0.98
C TRP A 18 1.77 -15.27 0.82
N CYS A 19 0.64 -15.28 0.13
CA CYS A 19 -0.21 -14.11 0.03
C CYS A 19 -0.74 -13.64 1.39
N LEU A 20 -1.19 -14.57 2.24
CA LEU A 20 -1.60 -14.22 3.61
C LEU A 20 -0.44 -13.59 4.39
N SER A 21 0.77 -14.14 4.25
CA SER A 21 1.96 -13.60 4.89
C SER A 21 2.32 -12.20 4.38
N GLN A 22 2.24 -11.98 3.07
CA GLN A 22 2.50 -10.69 2.43
C GLN A 22 1.51 -9.62 2.90
N VAL A 23 0.22 -9.95 2.92
CA VAL A 23 -0.84 -9.03 3.36
C VAL A 23 -0.63 -8.65 4.82
N SER A 24 -0.37 -9.64 5.69
CA SER A 24 -0.09 -9.39 7.11
C SER A 24 1.19 -8.59 7.34
N ALA A 25 2.24 -8.86 6.57
CA ALA A 25 3.49 -8.10 6.64
C ALA A 25 3.26 -6.64 6.20
N CYS A 26 2.52 -6.40 5.12
CA CYS A 26 2.17 -5.06 4.68
C CYS A 26 1.36 -4.30 5.73
N ASP A 27 0.34 -4.92 6.32
CA ASP A 27 -0.43 -4.29 7.39
C ASP A 27 0.46 -3.91 8.58
N THR A 28 1.36 -4.81 8.99
CA THR A 28 2.31 -4.51 10.07
C THR A 28 3.21 -3.33 9.71
N LEU A 29 3.79 -3.36 8.50
CA LEU A 29 4.71 -2.33 7.99
C LEU A 29 4.05 -0.98 7.73
N CYS A 30 2.73 -0.94 7.55
CA CYS A 30 1.95 0.28 7.33
C CYS A 30 1.16 0.72 8.57
N SER A 31 1.35 0.04 9.71
CA SER A 31 0.56 0.28 10.93
C SER A 31 -0.95 0.16 10.69
N SER A 32 -1.34 -0.80 9.84
CA SER A 32 -2.70 -1.09 9.38
C SER A 32 -3.38 0.02 8.59
N VAL A 33 -2.63 1.02 8.10
CA VAL A 33 -3.15 2.11 7.26
C VAL A 33 -2.59 1.99 5.84
N THR A 34 -3.30 1.25 5.00
CA THR A 34 -2.89 0.92 3.63
C THR A 34 -3.81 1.59 2.59
N ASP A 35 -3.19 2.11 1.53
CA ASP A 35 -3.86 2.52 0.30
C ASP A 35 -4.16 1.31 -0.58
N SER A 36 -3.27 0.31 -0.55
CA SER A 36 -3.45 -0.97 -1.22
C SER A 36 -2.68 -2.07 -0.49
N ASN A 37 -3.27 -3.25 -0.38
CA ASN A 37 -2.66 -4.41 0.26
C ASN A 37 -3.21 -5.70 -0.36
N ASP A 38 -2.75 -6.00 -1.57
CA ASP A 38 -3.28 -7.06 -2.43
C ASP A 38 -2.21 -8.10 -2.75
N CYS A 39 -2.65 -9.33 -2.99
CA CYS A 39 -1.80 -10.41 -3.48
C CYS A 39 -2.60 -11.37 -4.34
N ASP A 40 -2.04 -11.72 -5.50
CA ASP A 40 -2.58 -12.73 -6.40
C ASP A 40 -1.79 -14.04 -6.26
N SER A 41 -2.44 -15.08 -5.74
CA SER A 41 -1.80 -16.38 -5.59
C SER A 41 -1.51 -17.07 -6.91
N GLU A 42 -2.18 -16.70 -8.00
CA GLU A 42 -1.96 -17.28 -9.33
C GLU A 42 -0.69 -16.75 -9.98
N THR A 43 -0.45 -15.44 -9.91
CA THR A 43 0.71 -14.80 -10.55
C THR A 43 1.85 -14.48 -9.60
N LEU A 44 1.62 -14.55 -8.29
CA LEU A 44 2.52 -14.04 -7.23
C LEU A 44 2.72 -12.53 -7.26
N ASP A 45 1.88 -11.81 -8.01
CA ASP A 45 1.86 -10.35 -7.99
C ASP A 45 1.34 -9.87 -6.63
N TYR A 46 1.92 -8.78 -6.15
CA TYR A 46 1.53 -8.18 -4.89
C TYR A 46 1.60 -6.66 -4.99
N ASN A 47 0.79 -6.00 -4.19
CA ASN A 47 0.81 -4.56 -4.06
C ASN A 47 0.69 -4.20 -2.58
N CYS A 48 1.61 -3.38 -2.09
CA CYS A 48 1.60 -2.88 -0.72
C CYS A 48 1.93 -1.40 -0.79
N LYS A 49 1.01 -0.57 -0.33
CA LYS A 49 1.19 0.87 -0.21
C LYS A 49 0.59 1.35 1.09
N CYS A 50 1.42 1.99 1.91
CA CYS A 50 0.97 2.67 3.11
C CYS A 50 0.40 4.05 2.75
N THR A 51 -0.63 4.51 3.46
CA THR A 51 -1.21 5.85 3.25
C THR A 51 -0.50 6.93 4.06
N ASN A 52 0.00 6.55 5.24
CA ASN A 52 0.60 7.43 6.25
C ASN A 52 2.04 7.84 5.92
N TYR A 53 2.81 6.98 5.25
CA TYR A 53 4.21 7.26 4.89
C TYR A 53 4.67 6.44 3.68
N ALA A 54 5.88 6.71 3.19
CA ALA A 54 6.49 5.92 2.15
C ALA A 54 6.64 4.46 2.58
N THR A 55 6.16 3.54 1.75
CA THR A 55 6.18 2.11 2.06
C THR A 55 7.60 1.60 2.22
N PRO A 56 7.91 0.84 3.29
CA PRO A 56 9.23 0.27 3.50
C PRO A 56 9.65 -0.66 2.36
N VAL A 57 10.96 -0.81 2.17
CA VAL A 57 11.51 -1.70 1.13
C VAL A 57 11.20 -3.16 1.47
N LEU A 58 10.13 -3.70 0.87
CA LEU A 58 9.59 -5.03 1.21
C LEU A 58 10.59 -6.18 1.08
N THR A 59 11.54 -6.09 0.14
CA THR A 59 12.61 -7.09 -0.05
C THR A 59 13.51 -7.24 1.18
N SER A 60 13.49 -6.29 2.12
CA SER A 60 14.26 -6.36 3.36
C SER A 60 13.57 -7.15 4.46
N TYR A 61 12.26 -7.38 4.35
CA TYR A 61 11.43 -7.92 5.42
C TYR A 61 11.00 -9.36 5.15
N ARG A 62 10.92 -10.15 6.22
CA ARG A 62 10.39 -11.51 6.20
C ARG A 62 8.89 -11.49 5.95
N GLY A 63 8.39 -12.61 5.45
CA GLY A 63 6.96 -12.79 5.17
C GLY A 63 6.45 -11.97 3.99
N THR A 64 7.30 -11.20 3.32
CA THR A 64 6.94 -10.51 2.08
C THR A 64 7.15 -11.42 0.88
N MET A 65 6.35 -11.23 -0.17
CA MET A 65 6.45 -11.98 -1.42
C MET A 65 7.87 -12.02 -2.00
N PRO A 66 8.63 -10.91 -2.08
CA PRO A 66 9.99 -10.96 -2.59
C PRO A 66 10.92 -11.85 -1.76
N THR A 67 10.78 -11.82 -0.44
CA THR A 67 11.60 -12.65 0.45
C THR A 67 11.22 -14.11 0.34
N LEU A 68 9.92 -14.42 0.26
CA LEU A 68 9.41 -15.79 0.10
C LEU A 68 9.86 -16.39 -1.24
N ILE A 69 9.76 -15.63 -2.33
CA ILE A 69 10.29 -16.02 -3.65
C ILE A 69 11.80 -16.26 -3.59
N CYS A 70 12.55 -15.37 -2.94
CA CYS A 70 14.00 -15.53 -2.77
C CYS A 70 14.36 -16.84 -2.04
N LEU A 71 13.64 -17.14 -0.95
CA LEU A 71 13.81 -18.38 -0.20
C LEU A 71 13.44 -19.62 -1.02
N GLN A 72 12.41 -19.54 -1.85
CA GLN A 72 12.04 -20.63 -2.75
C GLN A 72 13.11 -20.89 -3.81
N LEU A 73 13.68 -19.84 -4.41
CA LEU A 73 14.78 -19.98 -5.37
C LEU A 73 16.01 -20.63 -4.73
N PHE A 74 16.32 -20.25 -3.49
CA PHE A 74 17.35 -20.91 -2.71
C PHE A 74 17.05 -22.40 -2.49
N ALA A 75 15.80 -22.73 -2.13
CA ALA A 75 15.37 -24.13 -1.94
C ALA A 75 15.46 -24.94 -3.25
N ASN A 76 15.08 -24.36 -4.38
CA ASN A 76 15.20 -24.97 -5.70
C ASN A 76 16.67 -25.24 -6.04
N CYS A 77 17.54 -24.23 -5.87
CA CYS A 77 18.97 -24.40 -6.10
C CYS A 77 19.57 -25.52 -5.23
N LYS A 78 19.16 -25.62 -3.96
CA LYS A 78 19.61 -26.71 -3.07
C LYS A 78 19.11 -28.08 -3.52
N LYS A 79 17.89 -28.17 -4.06
CA LYS A 79 17.33 -29.42 -4.58
C LYS A 79 18.19 -29.94 -5.74
N ASP A 80 18.64 -29.05 -6.62
CA ASP A 80 19.48 -29.38 -7.78
C ASP A 80 20.96 -29.63 -7.43
N ALA A 81 21.36 -29.35 -6.18
CA ALA A 81 22.73 -29.50 -5.73
C ALA A 81 23.13 -30.98 -5.44
N ASP A 82 22.19 -31.92 -5.46
CA ASP A 82 22.42 -33.37 -5.26
C ASP A 82 23.40 -33.69 -4.11
N THR A 83 23.25 -33.02 -2.96
CA THR A 83 24.11 -33.13 -1.75
C THR A 83 25.54 -32.58 -1.85
N SER A 84 25.96 -32.03 -3.00
CA SER A 84 27.27 -31.40 -3.13
C SER A 84 27.38 -30.14 -2.26
N LEU A 85 28.25 -30.19 -1.24
CA LEU A 85 28.47 -29.06 -0.32
C LEU A 85 28.95 -27.81 -1.05
N LEU A 86 29.76 -27.95 -2.11
CA LEU A 86 30.21 -26.83 -2.93
C LEU A 86 29.04 -26.15 -3.66
N LYS A 87 28.13 -26.93 -4.26
CA LYS A 87 26.94 -26.40 -4.93
C LYS A 87 25.97 -25.75 -3.93
N ILE A 88 25.76 -26.37 -2.77
CA ILE A 88 24.93 -25.81 -1.70
C ILE A 88 25.51 -24.47 -1.21
N GLY A 89 26.83 -24.39 -1.03
CA GLY A 89 27.52 -23.15 -0.69
C GLY A 89 27.26 -22.06 -1.74
N LYS A 90 27.33 -22.42 -3.03
CA LYS A 90 27.02 -21.51 -4.13
C LYS A 90 25.56 -21.02 -4.10
N CYS A 91 24.59 -21.90 -3.80
CA CYS A 91 23.20 -21.49 -3.64
C CYS A 91 23.01 -20.45 -2.54
N SER A 92 23.75 -20.58 -1.44
CA SER A 92 23.70 -19.60 -0.35
C SER A 92 24.16 -18.23 -0.83
N THR A 93 25.31 -18.19 -1.52
CA THR A 93 25.89 -16.94 -2.06
C THR A 93 25.07 -16.34 -3.20
N ASP A 94 24.45 -17.17 -4.04
CA ASP A 94 23.69 -16.70 -5.21
C ASP A 94 22.27 -16.22 -4.84
N TYR A 95 21.67 -16.75 -3.75
CA TYR A 95 20.27 -16.49 -3.39
C TYR A 95 20.09 -16.08 -1.93
N TYR A 96 20.45 -16.95 -0.98
CA TYR A 96 20.06 -16.79 0.43
C TYR A 96 20.55 -15.48 1.05
N VAL A 97 21.78 -15.05 0.74
CA VAL A 97 22.35 -13.79 1.25
C VAL A 97 21.62 -12.54 0.78
N HIS A 98 20.77 -12.65 -0.24
CA HIS A 98 19.97 -11.56 -0.79
C HIS A 98 18.52 -11.55 -0.28
N CYS A 99 18.09 -12.54 0.49
CA CYS A 99 16.73 -12.61 1.01
C CYS A 99 16.56 -11.70 2.23
N GLY A 100 15.39 -11.07 2.36
CA GLY A 100 15.07 -10.20 3.48
C GLY A 100 15.14 -10.93 4.83
N THR A 101 15.74 -10.26 5.83
CA THR A 101 15.98 -10.86 7.15
C THR A 101 15.31 -10.10 8.29
N LYS A 102 14.82 -8.88 8.06
CA LYS A 102 14.17 -8.05 9.08
C LYS A 102 12.77 -8.56 9.39
N TYR A 103 12.33 -8.48 10.64
CA TYR A 103 10.95 -8.81 10.98
C TYR A 103 10.06 -7.57 10.77
N PRO A 104 8.86 -7.71 10.15
CA PRO A 104 7.92 -6.60 10.00
C PRO A 104 7.57 -5.91 11.33
N VAL A 105 7.45 -6.69 12.42
CA VAL A 105 7.10 -6.18 13.75
C VAL A 105 8.16 -5.27 14.38
N ASP A 106 9.40 -5.33 13.89
CA ASP A 106 10.50 -4.48 14.37
C ASP A 106 10.57 -3.15 13.58
N PHE A 107 9.66 -2.92 12.63
CA PHE A 107 9.62 -1.68 11.87
C PHE A 107 9.04 -0.55 12.71
N GLU A 108 9.85 0.50 12.89
CA GLU A 108 9.39 1.75 13.48
C GLU A 108 8.99 2.72 12.37
N PRO A 109 7.70 3.10 12.29
CA PRO A 109 7.25 4.07 11.31
C PRO A 109 7.86 5.45 11.59
N PRO A 110 8.13 6.26 10.56
CA PRO A 110 8.55 7.63 10.77
C PRO A 110 7.47 8.40 11.53
N THR A 111 7.87 9.28 12.45
CA THR A 111 6.96 10.21 13.07
C THR A 111 6.41 11.16 12.01
N THR A 112 5.20 10.88 11.52
CA THR A 112 4.44 11.84 10.73
C THR A 112 4.12 13.01 11.63
N ALA A 113 4.77 14.16 11.40
CA ALA A 113 4.28 15.43 11.91
C ALA A 113 2.86 15.58 11.34
N SER A 114 1.85 15.37 12.18
CA SER A 114 0.47 15.66 11.81
C SER A 114 0.42 17.12 11.41
N SER A 115 0.27 17.41 10.11
CA SER A 115 -0.21 18.73 9.71
C SER A 115 -1.61 18.83 10.26
N SER A 116 -1.76 19.52 11.39
CA SER A 116 -3.04 19.92 11.92
C SER A 116 -3.78 20.65 10.79
N THR A 117 -4.88 20.06 10.34
CA THR A 117 -5.87 20.78 9.57
C THR A 117 -6.23 22.05 10.35
N PRO A 118 -6.07 23.26 9.82
CA PRO A 118 -6.62 24.43 10.48
C PRO A 118 -8.14 24.23 10.53
N THR A 119 -8.68 24.12 11.73
CA THR A 119 -10.12 24.19 11.96
C THR A 119 -10.56 25.55 11.45
N SER A 120 -11.26 25.60 10.31
CA SER A 120 -11.93 26.83 9.89
C SER A 120 -12.97 27.19 10.93
N THR A 121 -12.62 28.11 11.82
CA THR A 121 -13.57 28.80 12.68
C THR A 121 -14.53 29.55 11.77
N SER A 122 -15.78 29.09 11.69
CA SER A 122 -16.87 29.84 11.07
C SER A 122 -17.04 31.17 11.82
N GLU A 123 -16.64 32.26 11.18
CA GLU A 123 -16.93 33.61 11.66
C GLU A 123 -18.42 33.90 11.44
N VAL A 124 -19.19 33.87 12.53
CA VAL A 124 -20.57 34.34 12.56
C VAL A 124 -20.54 35.85 12.36
N SER A 125 -20.83 36.30 11.13
CA SER A 125 -21.13 37.70 10.86
C SER A 125 -22.53 38.01 11.41
N THR A 126 -22.55 38.72 12.53
CA THR A 126 -23.76 39.30 13.14
C THR A 126 -24.26 40.42 12.24
N SER A 127 -25.26 40.16 11.40
CA SER A 127 -26.01 41.21 10.70
C SER A 127 -27.22 41.61 11.56
N THR A 128 -27.11 42.78 12.16
CA THR A 128 -28.17 43.48 12.88
C THR A 128 -29.36 43.72 11.95
N ILE A 129 -30.51 43.18 12.34
CA ILE A 129 -31.80 43.38 11.68
C ILE A 129 -32.30 44.78 12.01
N ILE A 130 -32.56 45.60 10.98
CA ILE A 130 -33.32 46.85 11.09
C ILE A 130 -34.62 46.62 10.32
N ILE A 131 -35.75 46.69 11.02
CA ILE A 131 -37.10 46.38 10.51
C ILE A 131 -37.84 47.71 10.21
N GLU A 132 -38.46 47.75 9.01
CA GLU A 132 -39.62 48.56 8.57
C GLU A 132 -39.52 50.10 8.58
N SER A 133 -40.17 50.87 7.69
CA SER A 133 -41.25 50.65 6.71
C SER A 133 -41.32 51.90 5.81
N THR A 134 -41.75 51.80 4.54
CA THR A 134 -42.72 52.71 3.85
C THR A 134 -42.83 52.47 2.32
N ILE A 135 -43.94 51.83 1.93
CA ILE A 135 -44.97 52.18 0.93
C ILE A 135 -44.61 52.87 -0.42
N SER A 136 -45.24 52.34 -1.49
CA SER A 136 -45.61 52.90 -2.81
C SER A 136 -44.48 53.10 -3.83
N GLU A 137 -44.63 52.90 -5.16
CA GLU A 137 -45.74 52.53 -6.04
C GLU A 137 -45.14 52.18 -7.42
N SER A 138 -45.81 51.30 -8.16
CA SER A 138 -46.08 51.42 -9.61
C SER A 138 -44.96 51.35 -10.68
N THR A 139 -45.12 50.31 -11.52
CA THR A 139 -45.18 50.31 -13.01
C THR A 139 -44.00 49.83 -13.89
N THR A 140 -44.41 48.88 -14.76
CA THR A 140 -44.02 48.57 -16.15
C THR A 140 -42.80 47.69 -16.46
N SER A 141 -43.12 46.55 -17.11
CA SER A 141 -42.57 45.98 -18.37
C SER A 141 -41.06 46.12 -18.62
N ASP A 142 -40.30 45.06 -18.90
CA ASP A 142 -40.48 44.25 -20.11
C ASP A 142 -39.80 42.87 -20.06
N LYS A 143 -40.42 41.99 -20.83
CA LYS A 143 -40.04 40.68 -21.35
C LYS A 143 -38.64 40.68 -22.02
N SER A 144 -37.85 39.62 -21.80
CA SER A 144 -37.34 38.76 -22.89
C SER A 144 -36.60 37.51 -22.41
N THR A 145 -36.96 36.42 -23.08
CA THR A 145 -36.55 35.02 -23.02
C THR A 145 -35.28 34.76 -23.83
N SER A 146 -34.48 33.76 -23.44
CA SER A 146 -33.87 32.70 -24.30
C SER A 146 -32.94 31.85 -23.42
N SER A 147 -33.25 30.58 -23.12
CA SER A 147 -33.06 29.37 -23.97
C SER A 147 -31.59 29.04 -24.21
N SER A 148 -31.12 27.79 -24.22
CA SER A 148 -31.66 26.46 -23.88
C SER A 148 -30.49 25.47 -24.07
N ASN A 149 -30.57 24.35 -23.34
CA ASN A 149 -29.91 23.06 -23.55
C ASN A 149 -28.39 22.96 -23.38
#